data_AF-A0A942Q2P4-F1
#
_entry.id   AF-A0A942Q2P4-F1
#
_cell.length_a   1.000
_cell.length_b   1.000
_cell.length_c   1.000
_cell.angle_alpha   90.00
_cell.angle_beta   90.00
_cell.angle_gamma   90.00
#
_symmetry.space_group_name_H-M   'P 1'
#
loop_
_entity.id
_entity.type
_entity.pdbx_description
1 polymer ?
#
loop_
_entity_poly.entity_id
_entity_poly.type
_entity_poly.pdbx_seq_one_letter_code
_entity_poly.pdbx_strand_id
1 'polypeptide(L)'
;MPEASQNNDLFKLVEKFETNAQNFGFYWEHIDQLIEQIHSECLEVQEAWQQKDRAHLQEEIGDLIQASICLAVFCHFDPHDTLLKSVEKFQKRYAAMVALVKNDGYVNLQNQPMEVLMQYWNKAKKESL
;
A
#
# COMPACT_ATOMS: atom_id res chain seq x y z
N MET A 1 2.82 -2.19 35.10
CA MET A 1 2.31 -3.43 34.48
C MET A 1 3.42 -3.98 33.60
N PRO A 2 3.84 -5.23 33.79
CA PRO A 2 4.95 -5.78 33.03
C PRO A 2 4.49 -6.28 31.64
N GLU A 3 5.39 -6.08 30.67
CA GLU A 3 5.54 -6.77 29.38
C GLU A 3 4.42 -6.66 28.32
N ALA A 4 4.50 -5.61 27.50
CA ALA A 4 3.90 -5.57 26.16
C ALA A 4 4.90 -5.05 25.10
N SER A 5 6.19 -5.30 25.31
CA SER A 5 7.27 -4.81 24.42
C SER A 5 8.10 -5.95 23.81
N GLN A 6 7.48 -7.12 23.58
CA GLN A 6 8.08 -8.17 22.77
C GLN A 6 7.16 -8.49 21.59
N ASN A 7 7.60 -8.03 20.41
CA ASN A 7 7.30 -8.59 19.09
C ASN A 7 5.99 -8.16 18.36
N ASN A 8 5.77 -6.85 18.19
CA ASN A 8 4.62 -6.28 17.45
C ASN A 8 4.99 -5.73 16.04
N ASP A 9 5.96 -6.32 15.37
CA ASP A 9 6.27 -5.95 13.98
C ASP A 9 5.54 -6.90 13.03
N LEU A 10 4.41 -6.43 12.47
CA LEU A 10 3.57 -7.20 11.56
C LEU A 10 4.34 -7.58 10.27
N PHE A 11 5.28 -6.75 9.81
CA PHE A 11 6.09 -7.08 8.63
C PHE A 11 6.99 -8.28 8.93
N LYS A 12 7.66 -8.29 10.08
CA LYS A 12 8.46 -9.44 10.53
C LYS A 12 7.63 -10.69 10.79
N LEU A 13 6.37 -10.51 11.21
CA LEU A 13 5.46 -11.64 11.40
C LEU A 13 5.14 -12.30 10.05
N VAL A 14 4.82 -11.51 9.02
CA VAL A 14 4.58 -12.02 7.66
C VAL A 14 5.84 -12.67 7.10
N GLU A 15 7.00 -12.02 7.17
CA GLU A 15 8.29 -12.61 6.74
C GLU A 15 8.57 -13.97 7.40
N LYS A 16 8.32 -14.07 8.71
CA LYS A 16 8.49 -15.31 9.45
C LYS A 16 7.55 -16.40 8.94
N PHE A 17 6.27 -16.09 8.70
CA PHE A 17 5.31 -17.08 8.20
C PHE A 17 5.60 -17.50 6.76
N GLU A 18 5.97 -16.56 5.88
CA GLU A 18 6.42 -16.87 4.52
C GLU A 18 7.64 -17.80 4.54
N THR A 19 8.64 -17.51 5.38
CA THR A 19 9.83 -18.37 5.54
C THR A 19 9.44 -19.76 6.05
N ASN A 20 8.53 -19.85 7.03
CA ASN A 20 8.05 -21.12 7.55
C ASN A 20 7.28 -21.93 6.49
N ALA A 21 6.43 -21.26 5.70
CA ALA A 21 5.67 -21.88 4.63
C ALA A 21 6.62 -22.44 3.55
N GLN A 22 7.63 -21.67 3.16
CA GLN A 22 8.66 -22.11 2.21
C GLN A 22 9.41 -23.33 2.73
N ASN A 23 9.84 -23.32 4.00
CA ASN A 23 10.50 -24.46 4.64
C ASN A 23 9.61 -25.71 4.74
N PHE A 24 8.30 -25.52 4.81
CA PHE A 24 7.31 -26.60 4.76
C PHE A 24 7.05 -27.12 3.33
N GLY A 25 7.49 -26.39 2.31
CA GLY A 25 7.29 -26.72 0.90
C GLY A 25 6.12 -25.97 0.24
N PHE A 26 5.54 -24.98 0.92
CA PHE A 26 4.57 -24.06 0.33
C PHE A 26 5.27 -22.76 -0.06
N TYR A 27 5.56 -22.60 -1.35
CA TYR A 27 6.30 -21.44 -1.86
C TYR A 27 5.78 -21.02 -3.23
N TRP A 28 6.00 -19.75 -3.55
CA TRP A 28 5.77 -19.19 -4.87
C TRP A 28 6.96 -19.51 -5.78
N GLU A 29 6.72 -20.03 -6.97
CA GLU A 29 7.76 -20.36 -7.95
C GLU A 29 8.16 -19.12 -8.76
N HIS A 30 7.18 -18.27 -9.09
CA HIS A 30 7.35 -17.12 -9.97
C HIS A 30 6.57 -15.90 -9.45
N ILE A 31 7.09 -14.70 -9.74
CA ILE A 31 6.45 -13.44 -9.34
C ILE A 31 5.02 -13.30 -9.87
N ASP A 32 4.74 -13.89 -11.03
CA ASP A 32 3.43 -13.83 -11.67
C ASP A 32 2.33 -14.45 -10.81
N GLN A 33 2.63 -15.50 -10.02
CA GLN A 33 1.67 -16.12 -9.12
C GLN A 33 1.24 -15.17 -7.98
N LEU A 34 2.19 -14.38 -7.45
CA LEU A 34 1.89 -13.36 -6.44
C LEU A 34 1.12 -12.17 -7.03
N ILE A 35 1.42 -11.80 -8.28
CA ILE A 35 0.66 -10.76 -9.00
C ILE A 35 -0.78 -11.25 -9.22
N GLU A 36 -0.98 -12.49 -9.65
CA GLU A 36 -2.30 -13.12 -9.78
C GLU A 36 -3.06 -13.15 -8.44
N GLN A 37 -2.38 -13.50 -7.34
CA GLN A 37 -2.99 -13.44 -6.00
C GLN A 37 -3.47 -12.03 -5.67
N ILE A 38 -2.62 -11.00 -5.83
CA ILE A 38 -2.99 -9.60 -5.58
C ILE A 38 -4.20 -9.18 -6.44
N HIS A 39 -4.28 -9.66 -7.68
CA HIS A 39 -5.45 -9.44 -8.53
C HIS A 39 -6.71 -10.11 -7.98
N SER A 40 -6.62 -11.34 -7.44
CA SER A 40 -7.75 -12.02 -6.76
C SER A 40 -8.25 -11.19 -5.58
N GLU A 41 -7.35 -10.79 -4.66
CA GLU A 41 -7.71 -10.00 -3.48
C GLU A 41 -8.39 -8.67 -3.86
N CYS A 42 -7.96 -8.05 -4.97
CA CYS A 42 -8.63 -6.84 -5.48
C CYS A 42 -10.08 -7.10 -5.92
N LEU A 43 -10.37 -8.28 -6.48
CA LEU A 43 -11.72 -8.67 -6.88
C LEU A 43 -12.57 -8.99 -5.65
N GLU A 44 -12.02 -9.65 -4.64
CA GLU A 44 -12.70 -9.99 -3.38
C GLU A 44 -13.06 -8.72 -2.60
N VAL A 45 -12.15 -7.73 -2.52
CA VAL A 45 -12.46 -6.38 -1.99
C VAL A 45 -13.63 -5.72 -2.74
N GLN A 46 -13.65 -5.82 -4.08
CA GLN A 46 -14.73 -5.24 -4.88
C GLN A 46 -16.07 -5.95 -4.63
N GLU A 47 -16.06 -7.26 -4.51
CA GLU A 47 -17.24 -8.08 -4.20
C GLU A 47 -17.78 -7.73 -2.81
N ALA A 48 -16.94 -7.76 -1.77
CA ALA A 48 -17.33 -7.43 -0.40
C ALA A 48 -17.91 -6.01 -0.29
N TRP A 49 -17.33 -5.04 -1.02
CA TRP A 49 -17.86 -3.69 -1.11
C TRP A 49 -19.28 -3.65 -1.72
N GLN A 50 -19.50 -4.37 -2.83
CA GLN A 50 -20.81 -4.43 -3.50
C GLN A 50 -21.88 -5.08 -2.63
N GLN A 51 -21.51 -6.11 -1.88
CA GLN A 51 -22.38 -6.80 -0.94
C GLN A 51 -22.70 -5.95 0.32
N LYS A 52 -21.98 -4.83 0.52
CA LYS A 52 -22.07 -3.98 1.71
C LYS A 52 -21.73 -4.73 3.01
N ASP A 53 -20.94 -5.80 2.91
CA ASP A 53 -20.45 -6.53 4.06
C ASP A 53 -19.18 -5.85 4.59
N ARG A 54 -19.32 -5.16 5.72
CA ARG A 54 -18.21 -4.40 6.32
C ARG A 54 -17.17 -5.30 6.98
N ALA A 55 -17.57 -6.46 7.48
CA ALA A 55 -16.65 -7.38 8.14
C ALA A 55 -15.80 -8.07 7.10
N HIS A 56 -16.43 -8.63 6.08
CA HIS A 56 -15.75 -9.27 4.96
C HIS A 56 -14.86 -8.26 4.21
N LEU A 57 -15.34 -7.04 3.96
CA LEU A 57 -14.49 -6.00 3.35
C LEU A 57 -13.20 -5.73 4.13
N GLN A 58 -13.25 -5.77 5.47
CA GLN A 58 -12.06 -5.57 6.28
C GLN A 58 -11.08 -6.75 6.18
N GLU A 59 -11.60 -7.97 6.07
CA GLU A 59 -10.84 -9.20 5.84
C GLU A 59 -10.08 -9.11 4.51
N GLU A 60 -10.80 -8.86 3.41
CA GLU A 60 -10.20 -8.80 2.07
C GLU A 60 -9.19 -7.67 1.89
N ILE A 61 -9.42 -6.52 2.54
CA ILE A 61 -8.41 -5.44 2.57
C ILE A 61 -7.14 -5.91 3.31
N GLY A 62 -7.30 -6.70 4.37
CA GLY A 62 -6.19 -7.31 5.09
C GLY A 62 -5.38 -8.25 4.22
N ASP A 63 -6.07 -9.13 3.48
CA ASP A 63 -5.44 -10.11 2.60
C ASP A 63 -4.72 -9.44 1.42
N LEU A 64 -5.31 -8.38 0.82
CA LEU A 64 -4.63 -7.55 -0.18
C LEU A 64 -3.34 -6.89 0.36
N ILE A 65 -3.36 -6.40 1.60
CA ILE A 65 -2.18 -5.82 2.26
C ILE A 65 -1.13 -6.92 2.49
N GLN A 66 -1.54 -8.09 2.99
CA GLN A 66 -0.64 -9.21 3.23
C GLN A 66 0.00 -9.70 1.92
N ALA A 67 -0.79 -9.91 0.86
CA ALA A 67 -0.28 -10.31 -0.46
C ALA A 67 0.74 -9.30 -1.02
N SER A 68 0.52 -8.01 -0.80
CA SER A 68 1.48 -6.95 -1.18
C SER A 68 2.79 -7.02 -0.37
N ILE A 69 2.72 -7.40 0.92
CA ILE A 69 3.91 -7.63 1.76
C ILE A 69 4.63 -8.91 1.31
N CYS A 70 3.91 -9.99 1.05
CA CYS A 70 4.48 -11.24 0.53
C CYS A 70 5.23 -11.02 -0.78
N LEU A 71 4.72 -10.16 -1.66
CA LEU A 71 5.43 -9.74 -2.87
C LEU A 71 6.75 -9.03 -2.57
N ALA A 72 6.78 -8.10 -1.60
CA ALA A 72 8.02 -7.43 -1.21
C ALA A 72 9.05 -8.45 -0.67
N VAL A 73 8.61 -9.37 0.20
CA VAL A 73 9.45 -10.44 0.77
C VAL A 73 9.98 -11.37 -0.30
N PHE A 74 9.14 -11.80 -1.25
CA PHE A 74 9.53 -12.62 -2.39
C PHE A 74 10.61 -11.95 -3.24
N CYS A 75 10.49 -10.63 -3.46
CA CYS A 75 11.50 -9.83 -4.16
C CYS A 75 12.74 -9.50 -3.32
N HIS A 76 12.88 -10.06 -2.11
CA HIS A 76 13.96 -9.77 -1.16
C HIS A 76 14.06 -8.30 -0.75
N PHE A 77 12.92 -7.61 -0.68
CA PHE A 77 12.84 -6.26 -0.15
C PHE A 77 12.29 -6.27 1.28
N ASP A 78 12.86 -5.43 2.13
CA ASP A 78 12.28 -5.13 3.44
C ASP A 78 10.94 -4.38 3.23
N PRO A 79 9.80 -4.92 3.72
CA PRO A 79 8.50 -4.31 3.49
C PRO A 79 8.35 -2.93 4.14
N HIS A 80 8.96 -2.71 5.31
CA HIS A 80 8.92 -1.43 6.00
C HIS A 80 9.62 -0.34 5.17
N ASP A 81 10.86 -0.59 4.73
CA ASP A 81 11.62 0.33 3.90
C ASP A 81 10.97 0.56 2.52
N THR A 82 10.35 -0.49 1.97
CA THR A 82 9.58 -0.40 0.72
C THR A 82 8.40 0.56 0.85
N LEU A 83 7.63 0.43 1.93
CA LEU A 83 6.52 1.33 2.23
C LEU A 83 7.02 2.75 2.54
N LEU A 84 8.08 2.88 3.33
CA LEU A 84 8.67 4.17 3.71
C LEU A 84 9.05 5.00 2.47
N LYS A 85 9.75 4.40 1.50
CA LYS A 85 10.09 5.06 0.23
C LYS A 85 8.86 5.54 -0.54
N SER A 86 7.75 4.80 -0.49
CA SER A 86 6.49 5.20 -1.11
C SER A 86 5.88 6.42 -0.39
N VAL A 87 5.90 6.42 0.94
CA VAL A 87 5.41 7.51 1.79
C VAL A 87 6.23 8.78 1.61
N GLU A 88 7.55 8.70 1.62
CA GLU A 88 8.45 9.85 1.40
C GLU A 88 8.22 10.47 0.02
N LYS A 89 8.10 9.64 -1.02
CA LYS A 89 7.75 10.08 -2.38
C LYS A 89 6.39 10.78 -2.43
N PHE A 90 5.39 10.26 -1.71
CA PHE A 90 4.08 10.91 -1.59
C PHE A 90 4.19 12.27 -0.88
N GLN A 91 4.93 12.35 0.23
CA GLN A 91 5.15 13.60 0.97
C GLN A 91 5.82 14.67 0.11
N LYS A 92 6.89 14.32 -0.63
CA LYS A 92 7.57 15.24 -1.55
C LYS A 92 6.61 15.78 -2.61
N ARG A 93 5.82 14.89 -3.24
CA ARG A 93 4.82 15.25 -4.25
C ARG A 93 3.71 16.11 -3.68
N TYR A 94 3.22 15.78 -2.49
CA TYR A 94 2.18 16.55 -1.83
C TYR A 94 2.66 17.96 -1.48
N ALA A 95 3.89 18.10 -0.97
CA ALA A 95 4.47 19.41 -0.68
C ALA A 95 4.62 20.27 -1.95
N ALA A 96 5.09 19.69 -3.06
CA ALA A 96 5.15 20.39 -4.35
C ALA A 96 3.75 20.79 -4.85
N MET A 97 2.76 19.90 -4.73
CA MET A 97 1.37 20.20 -5.08
C MET A 97 0.83 21.40 -4.28
N VAL A 98 1.07 21.43 -2.97
CA VAL A 98 0.66 22.54 -2.09
C VAL A 98 1.33 23.85 -2.51
N ALA A 99 2.62 23.82 -2.87
CA ALA A 99 3.34 25.01 -3.34
C ALA A 99 2.74 25.55 -4.66
N LEU A 100 2.44 24.67 -5.61
CA LEU A 100 1.82 25.04 -6.90
C LEU A 100 0.44 25.67 -6.71
N VAL A 101 -0.40 25.05 -5.88
CA VAL A 101 -1.75 25.55 -5.57
C VAL A 101 -1.68 26.95 -4.97
N LYS A 102 -0.74 27.18 -4.04
CA LYS A 102 -0.53 28.49 -3.43
C LYS A 102 0.01 29.53 -4.41
N ASN A 103 0.93 29.12 -5.29
CA ASN A 103 1.49 30.00 -6.32
C ASN A 103 0.40 30.48 -7.30
N ASP A 104 -0.57 29.61 -7.60
CA ASP A 104 -1.73 29.94 -8.44
C ASP A 104 -2.84 30.69 -7.66
N GLY A 105 -2.57 31.09 -6.41
CA GLY A 105 -3.46 31.94 -5.60
C GLY A 105 -4.53 31.21 -4.79
N TYR A 106 -4.54 29.88 -4.80
CA TYR A 106 -5.52 29.08 -4.07
C TYR A 106 -5.06 28.77 -2.64
N VAL A 107 -6.00 28.80 -1.69
CA VAL A 107 -5.75 28.41 -0.28
C VAL A 107 -5.76 26.89 -0.11
N ASN A 108 -6.64 26.19 -0.85
CA ASN A 108 -6.75 24.74 -0.91
C ASN A 108 -7.51 24.32 -2.18
N LEU A 109 -7.63 23.00 -2.41
CA LEU A 109 -8.41 22.42 -3.51
C LEU A 109 -9.69 21.71 -3.03
N GLN A 110 -10.23 22.07 -1.86
CA GLN A 110 -11.48 21.47 -1.39
C GLN A 110 -12.62 21.76 -2.38
N ASN A 111 -13.49 20.77 -2.58
CA ASN A 111 -14.61 20.82 -3.53
C ASN A 111 -14.20 21.03 -5.01
N GLN A 112 -12.92 20.93 -5.34
CA GLN A 112 -12.48 20.95 -6.73
C GLN A 112 -12.75 19.59 -7.39
N PRO A 113 -13.08 19.56 -8.70
CA PRO A 113 -13.20 18.31 -9.44
C PRO A 113 -11.92 17.49 -9.39
N MET A 114 -12.05 16.16 -9.44
CA MET A 114 -10.90 15.25 -9.42
C MET A 114 -9.92 15.55 -10.56
N GLU A 115 -10.42 15.99 -11.72
CA GLU A 115 -9.61 16.41 -12.86
C GLU A 115 -8.64 17.54 -12.48
N VAL A 116 -9.10 18.52 -11.70
CA VAL A 116 -8.28 19.65 -11.22
C VAL A 116 -7.25 19.14 -10.20
N LEU A 117 -7.65 18.28 -9.26
CA LEU A 117 -6.73 17.64 -8.30
C LEU A 117 -5.61 16.90 -9.04
N MET A 118 -5.98 16.14 -10.07
CA MET A 118 -5.05 15.37 -10.88
C MET A 118 -4.13 16.24 -11.74
N GLN A 119 -4.59 17.41 -12.22
CA GLN A 119 -3.72 18.37 -12.89
C GLN A 119 -2.59 18.85 -11.98
N TYR A 120 -2.90 19.29 -10.76
CA TYR A 120 -1.88 19.71 -9.79
C TYR A 120 -0.98 18.56 -9.35
N TRP A 121 -1.54 17.37 -9.12
CA TRP A 121 -0.77 16.18 -8.79
C TRP A 121 0.22 15.80 -9.90
N ASN A 122 -0.20 15.88 -11.16
CA ASN A 122 0.66 15.58 -12.31
C ASN A 122 1.75 16.64 -12.51
N LYS A 123 1.47 17.93 -12.24
CA LYS A 123 2.51 18.98 -12.20
C LYS A 123 3.53 18.68 -11.09
N ALA A 124 3.05 18.40 -9.87
CA ALA A 124 3.90 18.08 -8.73
C ALA A 124 4.78 16.84 -8.97
N LYS A 125 4.26 15.82 -9.65
CA LYS A 125 5.06 14.65 -10.07
C LYS A 125 6.24 15.03 -10.96
N LYS A 126 6.08 16.00 -11.87
CA LYS A 126 7.17 16.44 -12.77
C LYS A 126 8.26 17.22 -12.05
N GLU A 127 7.89 18.02 -11.05
CA GLU A 127 8.84 18.85 -10.27
C GLU A 127 9.56 18.09 -9.16
N SER A 128 9.02 16.94 -8.75
CA SER A 128 9.57 16.12 -7.66
C SER A 128 10.31 14.87 -8.13
N LEU A 129 10.46 14.66 -9.44
CA LEU A 129 11.42 13.72 -10.02
C LEU A 129 12.85 14.24 -9.80
#